data_AF-A0A3M7Q019-F1
#
_entry.id   AF-A0A3M7Q019-F1
#
_cell.length_a   1.000
_cell.length_b   1.000
_cell.length_c   1.000
_cell.angle_alpha   90.00
_cell.angle_beta   90.00
_cell.angle_gamma   90.00
#
_symmetry.space_group_name_H-M   'P 1'
#
loop_
_entity.id
_entity.type
_entity.pdbx_description
1 polymer ?
#
loop_
_entity_poly.entity_id
_entity_poly.type
_entity_poly.pdbx_seq_one_letter_code
_entity_poly.pdbx_strand_id
1 'polypeptide(L)'
;MAMEQLYENTVWYSLSFCLKYKRELEINPLYSMEHFKREFALTDKEFAIFFIKSMAETSQWSEISNFLNATKSIFNMIQRQNVRYETIVSIVHYSNGPEEQIKKYLAMIEDLEYKKLLALKLRVYDIVIDVYRQQKDRIGLYMMLTNLKKDSIEYKKANEVLQDDK
;
A
#
# COMPACT_ATOMS: atom_id res chain seq x y z
N MET A 1 -15.80 -18.17 -11.88
CA MET A 1 -15.16 -18.31 -10.55
C MET A 1 -13.88 -19.15 -10.57
N ALA A 2 -13.90 -20.49 -10.72
CA ALA A 2 -12.66 -21.30 -10.69
C ALA A 2 -11.69 -21.02 -11.85
N MET A 3 -12.22 -20.86 -13.08
CA MET A 3 -11.41 -20.55 -14.27
C MET A 3 -10.79 -19.14 -14.25
N GLU A 4 -11.52 -18.16 -13.71
CA GLU A 4 -11.00 -16.78 -13.54
C GLU A 4 -9.88 -16.76 -12.50
N GLN A 5 -10.06 -17.47 -11.37
CA GLN A 5 -9.03 -17.57 -10.35
C GLN A 5 -7.76 -18.30 -10.86
N LEU A 6 -7.92 -19.34 -11.68
CA LEU A 6 -6.81 -20.01 -12.36
C LEU A 6 -6.09 -19.09 -13.35
N TYR A 7 -6.83 -18.29 -14.12
CA TYR A 7 -6.27 -17.29 -15.03
C TYR A 7 -5.49 -16.22 -14.26
N GLU A 8 -6.08 -15.62 -13.23
CA GLU A 8 -5.41 -14.62 -12.38
C GLU A 8 -4.13 -15.17 -11.75
N ASN A 9 -4.17 -16.41 -11.24
CA ASN A 9 -2.98 -17.05 -10.69
C ASN A 9 -1.89 -17.25 -11.75
N THR A 10 -2.26 -17.66 -12.96
CA THR A 10 -1.30 -17.91 -14.05
C THR A 10 -0.63 -16.60 -14.49
N VAL A 11 -1.41 -15.54 -14.70
CA VAL A 11 -0.92 -14.18 -14.99
C VAL A 11 0.03 -13.73 -13.87
N TRP A 12 -0.38 -13.91 -12.62
CA TRP A 12 0.39 -13.52 -11.45
C TRP A 12 1.74 -14.27 -11.39
N TYR A 13 1.76 -15.60 -11.53
CA TYR A 13 3.00 -16.38 -11.50
C TYR A 13 3.95 -15.98 -12.62
N SER A 14 3.44 -15.82 -13.84
CA SER A 14 4.26 -15.44 -14.99
C SER A 14 4.84 -14.03 -14.85
N LEU A 15 4.05 -13.05 -14.42
CA LEU A 15 4.52 -11.69 -14.23
C LEU A 15 5.49 -11.58 -13.04
N SER A 16 5.19 -12.25 -11.93
CA SER A 16 6.06 -12.32 -10.75
C SER A 16 7.42 -12.95 -11.10
N PHE A 17 7.42 -14.01 -11.90
CA PHE A 17 8.65 -14.63 -12.40
C PHE A 17 9.46 -13.62 -13.22
N CYS A 18 8.85 -12.97 -14.22
CA CYS A 18 9.54 -12.01 -15.07
C CYS A 18 10.09 -10.82 -14.29
N LEU A 19 9.34 -10.32 -13.32
CA LEU A 19 9.76 -9.25 -12.44
C LEU A 19 10.91 -9.64 -11.52
N LYS A 20 10.87 -10.85 -10.96
CA LYS A 20 11.92 -11.37 -10.09
C LYS A 20 13.25 -11.54 -10.84
N TYR A 21 13.20 -12.02 -12.08
CA TYR A 21 14.39 -12.30 -12.91
C TYR A 21 14.67 -11.22 -13.95
N LYS A 22 14.17 -9.99 -13.74
CA LYS A 22 14.26 -8.85 -14.67
C LYS A 22 15.65 -8.67 -15.29
N ARG A 23 16.71 -8.65 -14.48
CA ARG A 23 18.10 -8.47 -14.98
C ARG A 23 18.59 -9.62 -15.86
N GLU A 24 18.07 -10.82 -15.66
CA GLU A 24 18.44 -12.02 -16.40
C GLU A 24 17.59 -12.19 -17.67
N LEU A 25 16.37 -11.66 -17.66
CA LEU A 25 15.36 -11.80 -18.73
C LEU A 25 15.32 -10.62 -19.70
N GLU A 26 15.87 -9.44 -19.35
CA GLU A 26 15.98 -8.27 -20.24
C GLU A 26 16.83 -8.54 -21.50
N ILE A 27 17.50 -9.69 -21.58
CA ILE A 27 18.22 -10.17 -22.76
C ILE A 27 17.26 -10.66 -23.86
N ASN A 28 16.03 -11.08 -23.52
CA ASN A 28 15.06 -11.61 -24.48
C ASN A 28 13.74 -10.79 -24.47
N PRO A 29 13.38 -10.14 -25.60
CA PRO A 29 12.16 -9.33 -25.72
C PRO A 29 10.84 -10.06 -25.40
N LEU A 30 10.80 -11.39 -25.55
CA LEU A 30 9.62 -12.22 -25.21
C LEU A 30 9.37 -12.28 -23.71
N TYR A 31 10.37 -11.99 -22.88
CA TYR A 31 10.22 -11.91 -21.43
C TYR A 31 10.09 -10.48 -20.91
N SER A 32 9.90 -9.51 -21.82
CA SER A 32 9.71 -8.11 -21.45
C SER A 32 8.33 -7.88 -20.82
N MET A 33 8.29 -6.96 -19.85
CA MET A 33 7.05 -6.56 -19.17
C MET A 33 5.97 -6.04 -20.14
N GLU A 34 6.40 -5.37 -21.21
CA GLU A 34 5.53 -4.87 -22.28
C GLU A 34 4.95 -5.98 -23.17
N HIS A 35 5.67 -7.09 -23.33
CA HIS A 35 5.13 -8.27 -23.99
C HIS A 35 4.04 -8.90 -23.11
N PHE A 36 4.32 -9.13 -21.83
CA PHE A 36 3.37 -9.72 -20.89
C PHE A 36 2.08 -8.91 -20.75
N LYS A 37 2.19 -7.59 -20.63
CA LYS A 37 1.02 -6.71 -20.53
C LYS A 37 0.12 -6.82 -21.77
N ARG A 38 0.71 -6.92 -22.97
CA ARG A 38 -0.03 -7.09 -24.23
C ARG A 38 -0.64 -8.49 -24.35
N GLU A 39 0.13 -9.52 -24.05
CA GLU A 39 -0.30 -10.92 -24.14
C GLU A 39 -1.51 -11.20 -23.25
N PHE A 40 -1.50 -10.69 -22.03
CA PHE A 40 -2.58 -10.87 -21.07
C PHE A 40 -3.63 -9.75 -21.10
N ALA A 41 -3.53 -8.83 -22.07
CA ALA A 41 -4.43 -7.69 -22.25
C ALA A 41 -4.67 -6.88 -20.96
N LEU A 42 -3.62 -6.69 -20.15
CA LEU A 42 -3.73 -6.03 -18.85
C LEU A 42 -3.88 -4.51 -19.00
N THR A 43 -4.84 -3.96 -18.27
CA THR A 43 -4.92 -2.52 -18.08
C THR A 43 -3.71 -2.01 -17.28
N ASP A 44 -3.42 -0.71 -17.38
CA ASP A 44 -2.35 -0.08 -16.60
C ASP A 44 -2.52 -0.28 -15.09
N LYS A 45 -3.78 -0.27 -14.63
CA LYS A 45 -4.14 -0.47 -13.22
C LYS A 45 -3.89 -1.90 -12.76
N GLU A 46 -4.32 -2.89 -13.54
CA GLU A 46 -4.09 -4.30 -13.22
C GLU A 46 -2.61 -4.61 -13.19
N PHE A 47 -1.88 -4.17 -14.21
CA PHE A 47 -0.43 -4.32 -14.28
C PHE A 47 0.26 -3.69 -13.06
N ALA A 48 -0.12 -2.48 -12.66
CA ALA A 48 0.43 -1.82 -11.48
C ALA A 48 0.14 -2.60 -10.19
N ILE A 49 -1.08 -3.14 -10.03
CA ILE A 49 -1.43 -3.98 -8.87
C ILE A 49 -0.58 -5.25 -8.85
N PHE A 50 -0.44 -5.93 -9.98
CA PHE A 50 0.39 -7.13 -10.07
C PHE A 50 1.85 -6.82 -9.75
N PHE A 51 2.42 -5.76 -10.33
CA PHE A 51 3.77 -5.30 -10.03
C PHE A 51 3.98 -5.08 -8.53
N ILE A 52 3.10 -4.31 -7.89
CA ILE A 52 3.21 -3.99 -6.46
C ILE A 52 3.12 -5.26 -5.61
N LYS A 53 2.19 -6.19 -5.93
CA LYS A 53 2.09 -7.48 -5.23
C LYS A 53 3.37 -8.31 -5.36
N SER A 54 3.90 -8.48 -6.58
CA SER A 54 5.13 -9.26 -6.83
C SER A 54 6.33 -8.68 -6.09
N MET A 55 6.48 -7.35 -6.07
CA MET A 55 7.55 -6.69 -5.32
C MET A 55 7.35 -6.82 -3.82
N ALA A 56 6.11 -6.74 -3.33
CA ALA A 56 5.81 -6.85 -1.90
C ALA A 56 6.12 -8.26 -1.37
N GLU A 57 5.78 -9.31 -2.14
CA GLU A 57 6.12 -10.69 -1.79
C GLU A 57 7.61 -10.97 -1.75
N THR A 58 8.39 -10.25 -2.56
CA THR A 58 9.85 -10.32 -2.55
C THR A 58 10.50 -9.27 -1.66
N SER A 59 9.70 -8.54 -0.86
CA SER A 59 10.14 -7.49 0.05
C SER A 59 10.96 -6.36 -0.62
N GLN A 60 10.74 -6.12 -1.91
CA GLN A 60 11.39 -5.06 -2.69
C GLN A 60 10.68 -3.71 -2.51
N TRP A 61 10.64 -3.22 -1.28
CA TRP A 61 9.91 -1.99 -0.91
C TRP A 61 10.44 -0.73 -1.61
N SER A 62 11.73 -0.70 -1.93
CA SER A 62 12.36 0.39 -2.70
C SER A 62 11.83 0.44 -4.12
N GLU A 63 11.63 -0.71 -4.77
CA GLU A 63 11.08 -0.78 -6.13
C GLU A 63 9.62 -0.31 -6.16
N ILE A 64 8.82 -0.69 -5.16
CA ILE A 64 7.45 -0.16 -4.99
C ILE A 64 7.49 1.37 -4.84
N SER A 65 8.36 1.88 -3.97
CA SER A 65 8.48 3.32 -3.75
C SER A 65 8.90 4.05 -5.04
N ASN A 66 9.89 3.52 -5.76
CA ASN A 66 10.37 4.08 -7.02
C ASN A 66 9.26 4.08 -8.08
N PHE A 67 8.53 2.97 -8.18
CA PHE A 67 7.41 2.82 -9.09
C PHE A 67 6.31 3.85 -8.83
N LEU A 68 5.93 4.05 -7.56
CA LEU A 68 4.88 5.00 -7.18
C LEU A 68 5.31 6.47 -7.32
N ASN A 69 6.60 6.78 -7.17
CA ASN A 69 7.14 8.15 -7.27
C ASN A 69 7.62 8.51 -8.67
N ALA A 70 7.59 7.58 -9.62
CA ALA A 70 8.09 7.79 -10.96
C ALA A 70 7.31 8.88 -11.69
N THR A 71 7.93 10.05 -11.85
CA THR A 71 7.41 11.16 -12.66
C THR A 71 7.70 10.97 -14.14
N LYS A 72 8.74 10.18 -14.44
CA LYS A 72 9.04 9.69 -15.78
C LYS A 72 8.39 8.34 -15.97
N SER A 73 8.01 8.11 -17.20
CA SER A 73 7.39 6.88 -17.58
C SER A 73 8.33 5.69 -17.36
N ILE A 74 7.95 4.76 -16.49
CA ILE A 74 8.54 3.42 -16.46
C ILE A 74 7.75 2.62 -17.50
N PHE A 75 8.44 2.06 -18.49
CA PHE A 75 7.84 1.28 -19.58
C PHE A 75 6.83 2.05 -20.49
N ASN A 76 7.08 3.31 -20.86
CA ASN A 76 6.14 4.14 -21.66
C ASN A 76 4.76 4.40 -21.00
N MET A 77 4.55 3.98 -19.75
CA MET A 77 3.42 4.35 -18.88
C MET A 77 3.71 5.63 -18.08
N ILE A 78 3.02 6.75 -18.33
CA ILE A 78 3.10 7.95 -17.46
C ILE A 78 2.29 7.64 -16.19
N GLN A 79 2.93 7.15 -15.14
CA GLN A 79 2.22 6.67 -13.97
C GLN A 79 2.04 7.75 -12.90
N ARG A 80 1.07 8.63 -13.13
CA ARG A 80 0.32 9.20 -12.00
C ARG A 80 -0.91 8.32 -11.72
N GLN A 81 -0.64 7.24 -10.99
CA GLN A 81 -1.51 6.64 -9.96
C GLN A 81 -2.98 6.34 -10.36
N ASN A 82 -3.22 5.33 -11.21
CA ASN A 82 -4.56 4.72 -11.35
C ASN A 82 -4.89 3.71 -10.23
N VAL A 83 -3.94 3.46 -9.31
CA VAL A 83 -4.14 2.58 -8.15
C VAL A 83 -4.39 3.45 -6.94
N ARG A 84 -5.50 3.15 -6.26
CA ARG A 84 -5.90 3.76 -5.00
C ARG A 84 -4.89 3.44 -3.88
N TYR A 85 -4.48 4.45 -3.11
CA TYR A 85 -3.55 4.25 -1.99
C TYR A 85 -4.09 3.26 -0.94
N GLU A 86 -5.40 3.14 -0.81
CA GLU A 86 -6.09 2.15 -0.01
C GLU A 86 -5.70 0.71 -0.39
N THR A 87 -5.65 0.44 -1.69
CA THR A 87 -5.24 -0.86 -2.24
C THR A 87 -3.77 -1.10 -1.96
N ILE A 88 -2.93 -0.07 -2.14
CA ILE A 88 -1.48 -0.15 -1.92
C ILE A 88 -1.18 -0.46 -0.45
N VAL A 89 -1.78 0.31 0.47
CA VAL A 89 -1.65 0.10 1.92
C VAL A 89 -2.04 -1.31 2.32
N SER A 90 -3.14 -1.82 1.77
CA SER A 90 -3.60 -3.18 2.05
C SER A 90 -2.57 -4.23 1.59
N ILE A 91 -2.07 -4.11 0.35
CA ILE A 91 -1.04 -5.02 -0.18
C ILE A 91 0.21 -4.98 0.71
N VAL A 92 0.73 -3.79 0.99
CA VAL A 92 1.94 -3.62 1.80
C VAL A 92 1.76 -4.20 3.20
N HIS A 93 0.62 -3.95 3.86
CA HIS A 93 0.36 -4.48 5.19
C HIS A 93 0.27 -6.01 5.21
N TYR A 94 -0.50 -6.62 4.29
CA TYR A 94 -0.65 -8.07 4.26
C TYR A 94 0.61 -8.81 3.82
N SER A 95 1.53 -8.13 3.12
CA SER A 95 2.86 -8.65 2.80
C SER A 95 3.91 -8.36 3.88
N ASN A 96 3.51 -8.00 5.11
CA ASN A 96 4.42 -7.66 6.23
C ASN A 96 5.41 -6.54 5.90
N GLY A 97 4.94 -5.54 5.16
CA GLY A 97 5.74 -4.38 4.80
C GLY A 97 6.14 -3.51 5.99
N PRO A 98 7.20 -2.70 5.85
CA PRO A 98 7.65 -1.79 6.90
C PRO A 98 6.55 -0.82 7.33
N GLU A 99 6.40 -0.63 8.63
CA GLU A 99 5.39 0.28 9.19
C GLU A 99 5.53 1.71 8.66
N GLU A 100 6.76 2.17 8.42
CA GLU A 100 7.05 3.47 7.82
C GLU A 100 6.40 3.64 6.43
N GLN A 101 6.45 2.61 5.59
CA GLN A 101 5.84 2.64 4.27
C GLN A 101 4.32 2.62 4.36
N ILE A 102 3.75 1.83 5.28
CA ILE A 102 2.31 1.79 5.54
C ILE A 102 1.82 3.17 5.98
N LYS A 103 2.50 3.81 6.95
CA LYS A 103 2.19 5.17 7.42
C LYS A 103 2.29 6.19 6.29
N LYS A 104 3.37 6.14 5.50
CA LYS A 104 3.58 7.01 4.35
C LYS A 104 2.42 6.93 3.33
N TYR A 105 1.97 5.73 2.99
CA TYR A 105 0.88 5.55 2.03
C TYR A 105 -0.50 5.88 2.63
N LEU A 106 -0.73 5.60 3.92
CA LEU A 106 -1.93 6.04 4.63
C LEU A 106 -2.04 7.58 4.66
N ALA A 107 -0.92 8.29 4.81
CA ALA A 107 -0.90 9.75 4.81
C ALA A 107 -1.41 10.35 3.49
N MET A 108 -1.24 9.65 2.37
CA MET A 108 -1.67 10.07 1.03
C MET A 108 -3.18 9.94 0.78
N ILE A 109 -3.93 9.27 1.66
CA ILE A 109 -5.39 9.19 1.55
C ILE A 109 -6.00 10.53 1.99
N GLU A 110 -6.86 11.15 1.19
CA GLU A 110 -7.43 12.47 1.52
C GLU A 110 -8.64 12.37 2.46
N ASP A 111 -9.49 11.37 2.26
CA ASP A 111 -10.66 11.11 3.11
C ASP A 111 -10.21 10.67 4.51
N LEU A 112 -10.37 11.58 5.49
CA LEU A 112 -9.96 11.36 6.87
C LEU A 112 -10.77 10.26 7.55
N GLU A 113 -12.07 10.14 7.28
CA GLU A 113 -12.91 9.10 7.89
C GLU A 113 -12.50 7.73 7.36
N TYR A 114 -12.31 7.61 6.04
CA TYR A 114 -11.85 6.36 5.45
C TYR A 114 -10.42 6.01 5.90
N LYS A 115 -9.50 6.98 5.93
CA LYS A 115 -8.13 6.80 6.44
C LYS A 115 -8.13 6.27 7.86
N LYS A 116 -8.95 6.85 8.74
CA LYS A 116 -9.12 6.41 10.13
C LYS A 116 -9.62 4.98 10.22
N LEU A 117 -10.67 4.65 9.47
CA LEU A 117 -11.26 3.31 9.45
C LEU A 117 -10.26 2.26 8.98
N LEU A 118 -9.51 2.56 7.91
CA LEU A 118 -8.46 1.67 7.41
C LEU A 118 -7.31 1.54 8.42
N ALA A 119 -6.83 2.63 9.00
CA ALA A 119 -5.74 2.61 10.00
C ALA A 119 -6.14 1.81 11.25
N LEU A 120 -7.39 1.93 11.72
CA LEU A 120 -7.94 1.12 12.81
C LEU A 120 -7.94 -0.38 12.45
N LYS A 121 -8.42 -0.72 11.25
CA LYS A 121 -8.45 -2.11 10.76
C LYS A 121 -7.05 -2.73 10.72
N LEU A 122 -6.05 -1.94 10.33
CA LEU A 122 -4.65 -2.35 10.22
C LEU A 122 -3.85 -2.18 11.52
N ARG A 123 -4.50 -1.71 12.60
CA ARG A 123 -3.90 -1.45 13.91
C ARG A 123 -2.73 -0.45 13.89
N VAL A 124 -2.77 0.53 12.98
CA VAL A 124 -1.78 1.61 12.88
C VAL A 124 -2.27 2.81 13.68
N TYR A 125 -2.22 2.70 15.01
CA TYR A 125 -2.86 3.65 15.92
C TYR A 125 -2.27 5.07 15.89
N ASP A 126 -1.00 5.23 15.52
CA ASP A 126 -0.38 6.56 15.35
C ASP A 126 -1.18 7.43 14.36
N ILE A 127 -1.55 6.86 13.20
CA ILE A 127 -2.32 7.58 12.18
C ILE A 127 -3.74 7.87 12.67
N VAL A 128 -4.34 6.97 13.46
CA VAL A 128 -5.68 7.17 14.03
C VAL A 128 -5.67 8.37 15.00
N ILE A 129 -4.66 8.45 15.86
CA ILE A 129 -4.47 9.57 16.80
C ILE A 129 -4.28 10.88 16.03
N ASP A 130 -3.45 10.89 14.98
CA ASP A 130 -3.22 12.06 14.14
C ASP A 130 -4.50 12.55 13.45
N VAL A 131 -5.35 11.62 12.97
CA VAL A 131 -6.64 11.97 12.36
C VAL A 131 -7.59 12.57 13.40
N TYR A 132 -7.72 11.99 14.60
CA TYR A 132 -8.56 12.56 15.65
C TYR A 132 -8.11 13.97 16.04
N ARG A 133 -6.78 14.17 16.15
CA ARG A 133 -6.18 15.48 16.41
C ARG A 133 -6.54 16.48 15.30
N GLN A 134 -6.37 16.08 14.03
CA GLN A 134 -6.68 16.92 12.87
C GLN A 134 -8.16 17.32 12.82
N GLN A 135 -9.05 16.40 13.17
CA GLN A 135 -10.51 16.63 13.22
C GLN A 135 -10.96 17.39 14.47
N LYS A 136 -10.06 17.62 15.44
CA LYS A 136 -10.37 18.13 16.79
C LYS A 136 -11.44 17.30 17.51
N ASP A 137 -11.58 16.02 17.16
CA ASP A 137 -12.54 15.10 17.79
C ASP A 137 -11.94 14.49 19.06
N ARG A 138 -12.00 15.28 20.13
CA ARG A 138 -11.51 14.89 21.46
C ARG A 138 -12.31 13.75 22.08
N ILE A 139 -13.59 13.67 21.78
CA ILE A 139 -14.48 12.64 22.34
C ILE A 139 -14.09 11.28 21.75
N GLY A 140 -13.92 11.22 20.42
CA GLY A 140 -13.45 10.01 19.73
C GLY A 140 -12.06 9.58 20.22
N LEU A 141 -11.13 10.51 20.38
CA LEU A 141 -9.80 10.21 20.90
C LEU A 141 -9.84 9.67 22.34
N TYR A 142 -10.68 10.25 23.20
CA TYR A 142 -10.88 9.76 24.57
C TYR A 142 -11.45 8.33 24.59
N MET A 143 -12.47 8.06 23.77
CA MET A 143 -13.04 6.72 23.64
C MET A 143 -11.99 5.71 23.18
N MET A 144 -11.17 6.04 22.18
CA MET A 144 -10.06 5.21 21.76
C MET A 144 -9.09 4.94 22.91
N LEU A 145 -8.69 5.98 23.65
CA LEU A 145 -7.76 5.88 24.78
C LEU A 145 -8.28 4.93 25.88
N THR A 146 -9.59 4.91 26.16
CA THR A 146 -10.17 3.96 27.13
C THR A 146 -10.04 2.49 26.71
N ASN A 147 -9.85 2.21 25.42
CA ASN A 147 -9.68 0.87 24.88
C ASN A 147 -8.20 0.47 24.72
N LEU A 148 -7.25 1.38 24.97
CA LEU A 148 -5.82 1.12 24.91
C LEU A 148 -5.29 0.67 26.28
N LYS A 149 -4.21 -0.13 26.26
CA LYS A 149 -3.51 -0.51 27.50
C LYS A 149 -2.73 0.69 28.02
N LYS A 150 -2.86 1.00 29.32
CA LYS A 150 -2.28 2.20 29.96
C LYS A 150 -0.77 2.35 29.82
N ASP A 151 -0.06 1.24 29.66
CA ASP A 151 1.39 1.17 29.51
C ASP A 151 1.86 1.23 28.05
N SER A 152 0.94 1.19 27.09
CA SER A 152 1.26 1.19 25.66
C SER A 152 1.74 2.56 25.17
N ILE A 153 2.51 2.54 24.09
CA ILE A 153 3.05 3.77 23.47
C ILE A 153 1.90 4.61 22.92
N GLU A 154 0.91 3.96 22.33
CA GLU A 154 -0.29 4.57 21.77
C GLU A 154 -1.12 5.29 22.84
N TYR A 155 -1.24 4.69 24.03
CA TYR A 155 -1.93 5.32 25.16
C TYR A 155 -1.23 6.61 25.59
N LYS A 156 0.10 6.57 25.72
CA LYS A 156 0.89 7.76 26.09
C LYS A 156 0.73 8.87 25.07
N LYS A 157 0.88 8.57 23.78
CA LYS A 157 0.69 9.54 22.68
C LYS A 157 -0.72 10.13 22.66
N ALA A 158 -1.75 9.29 22.75
CA ALA A 158 -3.14 9.77 22.77
C ALA A 158 -3.42 10.65 24.00
N ASN A 159 -2.85 10.31 25.16
CA ASN A 159 -2.99 11.09 26.38
C ASN A 159 -2.27 12.44 26.28
N GLU A 160 -1.06 12.48 25.70
CA GLU A 160 -0.30 13.70 25.43
C GLU A 160 -1.11 14.66 24.55
N VAL A 161 -1.67 14.17 23.43
CA VAL A 161 -2.52 14.98 22.54
C VAL A 161 -3.73 15.58 23.28
N LEU A 162 -4.36 14.80 24.17
CA LEU A 162 -5.48 15.30 24.99
C LEU A 162 -5.02 16.32 26.06
N GLN A 163 -3.75 16.32 26.47
CA GLN A 163 -3.23 17.26 27.46
C GLN A 163 -2.70 18.55 26.83
N ASP A 164 -2.11 18.47 25.64
CA ASP A 164 -1.50 19.60 24.92
C ASP A 164 -2.52 20.60 24.36
N ASP A 165 -3.71 20.13 23.98
CA ASP A 165 -4.79 20.99 23.44
C ASP A 165 -5.66 21.64 24.55
N LYS A 166 -5.10 21.94 25.73
CA LYS A 166 -5.77 22.69 26.82
C LYS A 166 -5.53 24.19 26.71
#